data_AF-A0A0G3YYF5-F1
#
_entry.id   AF-A0A0G3YYF5-F1
#
_cell.length_a   1.000
_cell.length_b   1.000
_cell.length_c   1.000
_cell.angle_alpha   90.00
_cell.angle_beta   90.00
_cell.angle_gamma   90.00
#
_symmetry.space_group_name_H-M   'P 1'
#
loop_
_entity.id
_entity.type
_entity.pdbx_description
1 polymer ?
#
loop_
_entity_poly.entity_id
_entity_poly.type
_entity_poly.pdbx_seq_one_letter_code
_entity_poly.pdbx_strand_id
1 'polypeptide(L)'
;MKPLLRAGEHIEGMHWIAEYHPLTHEIRVLREDIEIGIYSAPPTMFGEEEDMGAANLADHRGREAALRAYLRNFVREHDTEE
;
A
#
# COMPACT_ATOMS: atom_id res chain seq x y z
N MET A 1 -16.97 -9.71 1.11
CA MET A 1 -15.93 -8.72 1.51
C MET A 1 -14.94 -8.63 0.37
N LYS A 2 -14.64 -7.42 -0.14
CA LYS A 2 -13.58 -7.27 -1.15
C LYS A 2 -12.24 -7.68 -0.51
N PRO A 3 -11.34 -8.35 -1.23
CA PRO A 3 -10.03 -8.70 -0.69
C PRO A 3 -9.27 -7.41 -0.36
N LEU A 4 -8.69 -7.35 0.83
CA LEU A 4 -7.73 -6.31 1.19
C LEU A 4 -6.48 -6.51 0.35
N LEU A 5 -5.98 -5.44 -0.26
CA LEU A 5 -4.72 -5.48 -0.99
C LEU A 5 -3.60 -5.33 0.03
N ARG A 6 -2.67 -6.27 0.07
CA ARG A 6 -1.58 -6.28 1.04
C ARG A 6 -0.25 -6.42 0.32
N ALA A 7 0.72 -5.61 0.73
CA ALA A 7 2.08 -5.64 0.23
C ALA A 7 3.07 -5.60 1.39
N GLY A 8 4.03 -6.51 1.40
CA GLY A 8 5.12 -6.53 2.38
C GLY A 8 6.48 -6.39 1.71
N GLU A 9 7.40 -5.70 2.37
CA GLU A 9 8.78 -5.55 1.93
C GLU A 9 9.72 -5.46 3.14
N HIS A 10 10.92 -6.04 3.02
CA HIS A 10 11.96 -5.87 4.03
C HIS A 10 12.77 -4.63 3.67
N ILE A 11 12.73 -3.63 4.55
CA ILE A 11 13.41 -2.34 4.36
C ILE A 11 14.27 -2.13 5.61
N GLU A 12 15.57 -1.97 5.41
CA GLU A 12 16.55 -1.70 6.48
C GLU A 12 16.54 -2.73 7.63
N GLY A 13 16.30 -4.00 7.28
CA GLY A 13 16.26 -5.11 8.24
C GLY A 13 14.94 -5.24 9.00
N MET A 14 13.99 -4.34 8.79
CA MET A 14 12.65 -4.39 9.37
C MET A 14 11.64 -4.90 8.33
N HIS A 15 10.67 -5.69 8.78
CA HIS A 15 9.57 -6.13 7.92
C HIS A 15 8.45 -5.09 7.93
N TRP A 16 8.23 -4.45 6.78
CA TRP A 16 7.21 -3.44 6.60
C TRP A 16 6.06 -3.99 5.79
N ILE A 17 4.84 -3.59 6.13
CA ILE A 17 3.61 -4.06 5.50
C ILE A 17 2.67 -2.87 5.29
N ALA A 18 2.13 -2.76 4.09
CA ALA A 18 1.02 -1.86 3.78
C ALA A 18 -0.23 -2.68 3.45
N GLU A 19 -1.36 -2.33 4.04
CA GLU A 19 -2.68 -2.91 3.78
C GLU A 19 -3.62 -1.82 3.29
N TYR A 20 -4.10 -1.92 2.05
CA TYR A 20 -5.03 -0.96 1.46
C TYR A 20 -6.48 -1.43 1.62
N HIS A 21 -7.30 -0.53 2.16
CA HIS A 21 -8.72 -0.68 2.42
C HIS A 21 -9.53 0.03 1.32
N PRO A 22 -10.06 -0.70 0.31
CA PRO A 22 -10.72 -0.09 -0.84
C PRO A 22 -12.07 0.58 -0.51
N LEU A 23 -12.63 0.34 0.68
CA LEU A 23 -13.90 0.94 1.10
C LEU A 23 -13.70 2.34 1.68
N THR A 24 -12.61 2.54 2.43
CA THR A 24 -12.30 3.81 3.11
C THR A 24 -11.20 4.59 2.39
N HIS A 25 -10.56 3.99 1.39
CA HIS A 25 -9.41 4.57 0.71
C HIS A 25 -8.22 4.83 1.65
N GLU A 26 -8.05 3.96 2.65
CA GLU A 26 -7.02 4.06 3.68
C GLU A 26 -5.94 2.99 3.47
N ILE A 27 -4.73 3.29 3.92
CA ILE A 27 -3.58 2.40 3.97
C ILE A 27 -3.16 2.28 5.43
N ARG A 28 -3.25 1.07 5.96
CA ARG A 28 -2.69 0.73 7.24
C ARG A 28 -1.23 0.31 7.04
N VAL A 29 -0.32 0.89 7.83
CA VAL A 29 1.10 0.55 7.79
C VAL A 29 1.48 -0.20 9.06
N LEU A 30 2.13 -1.34 8.90
CA LEU A 30 2.68 -2.13 9.98
C LEU A 30 4.19 -2.24 9.84
N ARG A 31 4.89 -2.14 10.97
CA ARG A 31 6.32 -2.40 11.12
C ARG A 31 6.47 -3.58 12.07
N GLU A 32 7.11 -4.65 11.62
CA GLU A 32 7.29 -5.89 12.37
C GLU A 32 5.98 -6.44 12.94
N ASP A 33 4.91 -6.40 12.13
CA ASP A 33 3.53 -6.79 12.51
C ASP A 33 2.84 -5.85 13.53
N ILE A 34 3.47 -4.75 13.91
CA ILE A 34 2.90 -3.72 14.78
C ILE A 34 2.32 -2.60 13.91
N GLU A 35 1.04 -2.31 14.05
CA GLU A 35 0.43 -1.12 13.42
C GLU A 35 1.10 0.15 13.96
N ILE A 36 1.64 0.96 13.04
CA ILE A 36 2.23 2.25 13.39
C ILE A 36 1.32 3.42 13.00
N GLY A 37 0.35 3.19 12.10
CA GLY A 37 -0.56 4.23 11.66
C GLY A 37 -1.47 3.84 10.49
N ILE A 38 -2.44 4.71 10.25
CA ILE A 38 -3.38 4.63 9.13
C ILE A 38 -3.31 5.96 8.37
N TYR A 39 -3.18 5.87 7.05
CA TYR A 39 -2.94 7.01 6.17
C TYR A 39 -3.92 6.97 4.99
N SER A 40 -4.35 8.13 4.51
CA SER A 40 -5.17 8.19 3.30
C SER A 40 -4.34 7.77 2.08
N ALA A 41 -4.88 6.86 1.27
CA ALA A 41 -4.25 6.47 0.02
C ALA A 41 -4.24 7.66 -0.97
N PRO A 42 -3.10 7.94 -1.63
CA PRO A 42 -3.04 8.97 -2.65
C PRO A 42 -4.07 8.69 -3.76
N PRO A 43 -4.81 9.70 -4.25
CA PRO A 43 -5.83 9.49 -5.29
C PRO A 43 -5.24 8.97 -6.61
N THR A 44 -3.95 9.25 -6.86
CA THR A 44 -3.22 8.79 -8.06
C THR A 44 -2.50 7.45 -7.87
N MET A 45 -2.61 6.82 -6.70
CA MET A 45 -1.83 5.62 -6.34
C MET A 45 -2.03 4.46 -7.32
N PHE A 46 -3.25 4.25 -7.77
CA PHE A 46 -3.61 3.12 -8.65
C PHE A 46 -3.87 3.55 -10.10
N GLY A 47 -3.59 4.82 -10.45
CA GLY A 47 -3.95 5.40 -11.76
C GLY A 47 -5.43 5.81 -11.85
N GLU A 48 -5.75 6.78 -12.70
CA GLU A 48 -7.11 7.27 -12.98
C GLU A 48 -7.93 6.31 -13.88
N GLU A 49 -7.70 5.00 -13.77
CA GLU A 49 -8.45 4.01 -14.55
C GLU A 49 -9.72 3.60 -13.79
N GLU A 50 -10.57 4.59 -13.51
CA GLU A 50 -11.99 4.35 -13.35
C GLU A 50 -12.58 4.06 -14.74
N ASP A 51 -13.30 2.95 -14.86
CA ASP A 51 -14.04 2.51 -16.05
C ASP A 51 -13.27 1.68 -17.11
N MET A 52 -12.81 0.48 -16.73
CA MET A 52 -12.96 -0.67 -17.64
C MET A 52 -13.02 -1.97 -16.84
N GLY A 53 -14.20 -2.60 -16.87
CA GLY A 53 -14.57 -3.81 -16.14
C GLY A 53 -13.80 -5.07 -16.52
N ALA A 54 -12.50 -5.11 -16.27
CA ALA A 54 -11.69 -6.32 -16.33
C ALA A 54 -11.04 -6.56 -14.97
N ALA A 55 -11.65 -7.44 -14.17
CA ALA A 55 -11.01 -8.05 -13.01
C ALA A 55 -9.84 -8.93 -13.49
N ASN A 56 -8.74 -8.31 -13.92
CA ASN A 56 -7.60 -8.98 -14.51
C ASN A 56 -6.53 -9.16 -13.43
N LEU A 57 -5.98 -10.35 -13.27
CA LEU A 57 -4.86 -10.63 -12.34
C LEU A 57 -3.67 -9.67 -12.53
N ALA A 58 -3.52 -9.10 -13.73
CA ALA A 58 -2.56 -8.04 -14.04
C ALA A 58 -2.79 -6.75 -13.24
N ASP A 59 -4.05 -6.36 -13.02
CA ASP A 59 -4.44 -5.21 -12.18
C ASP A 59 -4.11 -5.48 -10.71
N HIS A 60 -4.28 -6.71 -10.22
CA HIS A 60 -3.89 -7.07 -8.85
C HIS A 60 -2.39 -6.90 -8.60
N ARG A 61 -1.55 -7.44 -9.50
CA ARG A 61 -0.08 -7.29 -9.40
C ARG A 61 0.37 -5.84 -9.55
N GLY A 62 -0.27 -5.07 -10.44
CA GLY A 62 -0.01 -3.64 -10.61
C GLY A 62 -0.31 -2.85 -9.34
N ARG A 63 -1.46 -3.11 -8.72
CA ARG A 63 -1.85 -2.49 -7.45
C ARG A 63 -0.93 -2.89 -6.30
N GLU A 64 -0.53 -4.16 -6.19
CA GLU A 64 0.46 -4.60 -5.21
C GLU A 64 1.80 -3.86 -5.40
N ALA A 65 2.26 -3.70 -6.64
CA ALA A 65 3.49 -2.98 -6.94
C ALA A 65 3.41 -1.49 -6.57
N ALA A 66 2.27 -0.84 -6.85
CA ALA A 66 2.01 0.54 -6.43
C ALA A 66 1.99 0.68 -4.90
N LEU A 67 1.36 -0.27 -4.20
CA LEU A 67 1.33 -0.30 -2.73
C LEU A 67 2.73 -0.50 -2.13
N ARG A 68 3.58 -1.35 -2.74
CA ARG A 68 5.00 -1.46 -2.35
C ARG A 68 5.77 -0.17 -2.60
N ALA A 69 5.54 0.49 -3.74
CA ALA A 69 6.21 1.75 -4.05
C ALA A 69 5.84 2.84 -3.02
N TYR A 70 4.57 2.92 -2.63
CA TYR A 70 4.12 3.76 -1.53
C TYR A 70 4.82 3.39 -0.22
N LEU A 71 4.84 2.11 0.16
CA LEU A 71 5.49 1.66 1.40
C LEU A 71 6.97 2.07 1.45
N ARG A 72 7.72 1.90 0.35
CA ARG A 72 9.11 2.37 0.27
C ARG A 72 9.24 3.88 0.46
N ASN A 73 8.36 4.65 -0.17
CA ASN A 73 8.39 6.11 -0.04
C ASN A 73 8.04 6.54 1.40
N PHE A 74 7.02 5.91 1.98
CA PHE A 74 6.61 6.12 3.36
C PHE A 74 7.76 5.88 4.33
N VAL A 75 8.45 4.72 4.22
CA VAL A 75 9.59 4.42 5.09
C VAL A 75 10.69 5.45 4.90
N ARG A 76 11.01 5.83 3.66
CA ARG A 76 11.99 6.90 3.40
C ARG A 76 11.61 8.22 4.05
N GLU A 77 10.34 8.63 4.00
CA GLU A 77 9.90 9.91 4.58
C GLU A 77 9.88 9.89 6.11
N HIS A 78 9.49 8.78 6.73
CA HIS A 78 9.34 8.66 8.18
C HIS A 78 10.60 8.18 8.91
N ASP A 79 11.54 7.50 8.25
CA ASP A 79 12.84 7.15 8.83
C ASP A 79 13.82 8.34 8.83
N THR A 80 13.58 9.36 7.99
CA THR A 80 14.40 10.58 7.95
C THR A 80 14.09 11.59 9.10
N GLU A 81 13.22 11.26 10.05
CA GLU A 81 13.06 12.05 11.27
C GLU A 81 14.15 11.67 12.31
N GLU A 82 15.37 12.18 12.10
CA GLU A 82 16.44 12.28 13.13
C GLU A 82 16.32 13.54 13.99
#